data_AF-A0A439D032-F1
#
_entry.id   AF-A0A439D032-F1
#
_cell.length_a   1.000
_cell.length_b   1.000
_cell.length_c   1.000
_cell.angle_alpha   90.00
_cell.angle_beta   90.00
_cell.angle_gamma   90.00
#
_symmetry.space_group_name_H-M   'P 1'
#
loop_
_entity.id
_entity.type
_entity.pdbx_description
1 polymer ?
#
loop_
_entity_poly.entity_id
_entity_poly.type
_entity_poly.pdbx_seq_one_letter_code
_entity_poly.pdbx_strand_id
1 'polypeptide(L)'
;MFAPPSILESILSYPPGMDVMARLKRVVFAGGPLNPIRGRALAERLPHLSNLIGSTEGGIYHVVSAGGSSHWDSFKFFDVGQRMEELVNRTYTFFHTDPHLGLEFRTSDLFSPLENGSESGSGWWVYRGRADNWIAMSNGLKMDPTETETAVASHPDVAGVLMAGSHRLRPCLLVELAQKEELGEGPGGYTLRGSPRETPDKPFLRASKGTVQRRLTIEAYETEIDELYANVEEGLLIGSLTLPSSLIYRDLVPFLERLCTETLLDDDGKDRTISVDDDLVTLGLDSLSSFVLLARLKAALRKYGEDAAAD
;
A
#
# COMPACT_ATOMS: atom_id res chain seq x y z
N MET A 1 -5.60 -5.99 -27.96
CA MET A 1 -4.68 -6.63 -27.00
C MET A 1 -5.38 -6.74 -25.67
N PHE A 2 -5.15 -7.84 -24.96
CA PHE A 2 -5.55 -8.02 -23.57
C PHE A 2 -4.30 -8.29 -22.74
N ALA A 3 -4.07 -7.52 -21.68
CA ALA A 3 -2.84 -7.61 -20.88
C ALA A 3 -3.06 -7.18 -19.42
N PRO A 4 -2.28 -7.69 -18.46
CA PRO A 4 -2.34 -7.21 -17.09
C PRO A 4 -1.78 -5.78 -16.96
N PRO A 5 -2.17 -5.03 -15.91
CA PRO A 5 -1.68 -3.67 -15.63
C PRO A 5 -0.16 -3.52 -15.71
N SER A 6 0.58 -4.46 -15.10
CA SER A 6 2.06 -4.43 -15.05
C SER A 6 2.71 -4.34 -16.43
N ILE A 7 2.17 -5.06 -17.42
CA ILE A 7 2.67 -5.05 -18.79
C ILE A 7 2.29 -3.74 -19.51
N LEU A 8 1.09 -3.21 -19.28
CA LEU A 8 0.71 -1.93 -19.88
C LEU A 8 1.49 -0.76 -19.30
N GLU A 9 1.71 -0.77 -18.00
CA GLU A 9 2.47 0.26 -17.31
C GLU A 9 3.94 0.27 -17.76
N SER A 10 4.55 -0.89 -17.97
CA SER A 10 5.94 -0.98 -18.43
C SER A 10 6.13 -0.44 -19.85
N ILE A 11 5.11 -0.57 -20.71
CA ILE A 11 5.16 -0.04 -22.09
C ILE A 11 5.33 1.49 -22.11
N LEU A 12 4.91 2.23 -21.08
CA LEU A 12 5.16 3.68 -20.99
C LEU A 12 6.66 4.02 -21.05
N SER A 13 7.52 3.12 -20.57
CA SER A 13 8.98 3.28 -20.62
C SER A 13 9.59 2.88 -21.97
N TYR A 14 8.78 2.39 -22.92
CA TYR A 14 9.22 1.93 -24.24
C TYR A 14 8.43 2.62 -25.38
N PRO A 15 8.87 3.80 -25.86
CA PRO A 15 8.13 4.61 -26.83
C PRO A 15 7.72 3.86 -28.12
N PRO A 16 8.58 3.02 -28.75
CA PRO A 16 8.15 2.27 -29.93
C PRO A 16 6.98 1.32 -29.65
N GLY A 17 6.91 0.77 -28.43
CA GLY A 17 5.79 -0.05 -27.98
C GLY A 17 4.50 0.76 -27.88
N MET A 18 4.57 1.98 -27.33
CA MET A 18 3.42 2.89 -27.27
C MET A 18 2.87 3.23 -28.66
N ASP A 19 3.74 3.45 -29.66
CA ASP A 19 3.32 3.73 -31.03
C ASP A 19 2.55 2.56 -31.65
N VAL A 20 2.98 1.33 -31.35
CA VAL A 20 2.27 0.12 -31.79
C VAL A 20 0.92 0.00 -31.07
N MET A 21 0.89 0.22 -29.75
CA MET A 21 -0.33 0.16 -28.94
C MET A 21 -1.39 1.16 -29.39
N ALA A 22 -0.96 2.35 -29.81
CA ALA A 22 -1.84 3.39 -30.34
C ALA A 22 -2.51 3.00 -31.68
N ARG A 23 -1.90 2.10 -32.46
CA ARG A 23 -2.45 1.60 -33.74
C ARG A 23 -3.44 0.44 -33.55
N LEU A 24 -3.50 -0.15 -32.36
CA LEU A 24 -4.43 -1.25 -32.08
C LEU A 24 -5.87 -0.76 -32.03
N LYS A 25 -6.81 -1.64 -32.40
CA LYS A 25 -8.25 -1.32 -32.35
C LYS A 25 -8.80 -1.24 -30.91
N ARG A 26 -8.25 -2.04 -29.99
CA ARG A 26 -8.61 -2.07 -28.57
C ARG A 26 -7.42 -2.52 -27.73
N VAL A 27 -7.27 -1.89 -26.57
CA VAL A 27 -6.35 -2.28 -25.52
C VAL A 27 -7.18 -2.48 -24.27
N VAL A 28 -7.19 -3.69 -23.74
CA VAL A 28 -8.02 -4.05 -22.59
C VAL A 28 -7.11 -4.58 -21.49
N PHE A 29 -7.38 -4.19 -20.25
CA PHE A 29 -6.66 -4.72 -19.10
C PHE A 29 -7.59 -5.29 -18.04
N ALA A 30 -7.07 -6.26 -17.28
CA ALA A 30 -7.76 -6.88 -16.16
C ALA A 30 -6.77 -7.50 -15.17
N GLY A 31 -7.28 -7.97 -14.04
CA GLY A 31 -6.49 -8.68 -13.03
C GLY A 31 -5.88 -7.78 -11.96
N GLY A 32 -6.09 -6.46 -12.06
CA GLY A 32 -5.75 -5.46 -11.04
C GLY A 32 -6.06 -4.05 -11.57
N PRO A 33 -6.08 -3.03 -10.71
CA PRO A 33 -6.13 -1.64 -11.14
C PRO A 33 -4.80 -1.24 -11.80
N LEU A 34 -4.86 -0.27 -12.71
CA LEU A 34 -3.67 0.47 -13.13
C LEU A 34 -3.30 1.48 -12.03
N ASN A 35 -2.01 1.76 -11.85
CA ASN A 35 -1.55 2.91 -11.08
C ASN A 35 -2.20 4.19 -11.64
N PRO A 36 -2.85 5.07 -10.86
CA PRO A 36 -3.63 6.16 -11.41
C PRO A 36 -2.86 7.22 -12.19
N ILE A 37 -1.59 7.45 -11.83
CA ILE A 37 -0.73 8.39 -12.56
C ILE A 37 -0.37 7.79 -13.93
N ARG A 38 0.07 6.53 -13.94
CA ARG A 38 0.46 5.81 -15.16
C ARG A 38 -0.76 5.51 -16.05
N GLY A 39 -1.87 5.11 -15.44
CA GLY A 39 -3.14 4.83 -16.07
C GLY A 39 -3.72 6.05 -16.78
N ARG A 40 -3.62 7.24 -16.17
CA ARG A 40 -3.96 8.51 -16.83
C ARG A 40 -3.09 8.74 -18.06
N ALA A 41 -1.76 8.60 -17.93
CA ALA A 41 -0.84 8.76 -19.06
C ALA A 41 -1.12 7.76 -20.20
N LEU A 42 -1.52 6.53 -19.87
CA LEU A 42 -1.97 5.53 -20.85
C LEU A 42 -3.30 5.96 -21.50
N ALA A 43 -4.28 6.36 -20.71
CA ALA A 43 -5.61 6.74 -21.18
C ALA A 43 -5.59 7.96 -22.13
N GLU A 44 -4.69 8.92 -21.88
CA GLU A 44 -4.46 10.08 -22.75
C GLU A 44 -3.90 9.68 -24.12
N ARG A 45 -3.02 8.67 -24.17
CA ARG A 45 -2.38 8.21 -25.41
C ARG A 45 -3.14 7.09 -26.12
N LEU A 46 -3.99 6.37 -25.40
CA LEU A 46 -4.72 5.19 -25.87
C LEU A 46 -6.23 5.45 -25.71
N PRO A 47 -6.89 6.15 -26.65
CA PRO A 47 -8.32 6.47 -26.54
C PRO A 47 -9.23 5.23 -26.54
N HIS A 48 -8.70 4.09 -26.99
CA HIS A 48 -9.35 2.77 -27.01
C HIS A 48 -8.93 1.86 -25.84
N LEU A 49 -8.34 2.43 -24.78
CA LEU A 49 -8.06 1.73 -23.53
C LEU A 49 -9.38 1.47 -22.77
N SER A 50 -9.57 0.26 -22.28
CA SER A 50 -10.70 -0.07 -21.40
C SER A 50 -10.30 -1.11 -20.35
N ASN A 51 -11.04 -1.16 -19.26
CA ASN A 51 -10.84 -2.14 -18.20
C ASN A 51 -11.83 -3.32 -18.33
N LEU A 52 -11.49 -4.41 -17.68
CA LEU A 52 -12.36 -5.54 -17.36
C LEU A 52 -12.03 -6.00 -15.95
N ILE A 53 -13.03 -6.52 -15.25
CA ILE A 53 -12.89 -7.07 -13.91
C ILE A 53 -13.47 -8.49 -13.88
N GLY A 54 -12.86 -9.33 -13.05
CA GLY A 54 -13.24 -10.72 -12.89
C GLY A 54 -12.39 -11.40 -11.85
N SER A 55 -12.71 -12.66 -11.59
CA SER A 55 -12.03 -13.55 -10.65
C SER A 55 -11.78 -14.90 -11.32
N THR A 56 -10.88 -15.70 -10.74
CA THR A 56 -10.65 -17.07 -11.23
C THR A 56 -11.90 -17.93 -11.03
N GLU A 57 -12.57 -17.72 -9.91
CA GLU A 57 -13.75 -18.43 -9.45
C GLU A 57 -14.99 -18.06 -10.28
N GLY A 58 -15.11 -16.79 -10.66
CA GLY A 58 -16.32 -16.23 -11.29
C GLY A 58 -16.20 -15.90 -12.77
N GLY A 59 -15.01 -16.01 -13.34
CA GLY A 59 -14.75 -15.47 -14.66
C GLY A 59 -14.89 -13.95 -14.70
N ILE A 60 -15.22 -13.42 -15.88
CA ILE A 60 -15.36 -11.99 -16.14
C ILE A 60 -16.72 -11.51 -15.65
N TYR A 61 -16.73 -10.41 -14.89
CA TYR A 61 -17.96 -9.79 -14.40
C TYR A 61 -18.65 -8.97 -15.49
N HIS A 62 -19.97 -8.92 -15.42
CA HIS A 62 -20.79 -8.19 -16.39
C HIS A 62 -20.68 -6.67 -16.17
N VAL A 63 -19.77 -6.03 -16.92
CA VAL A 63 -19.56 -4.58 -16.93
C VAL A 63 -19.92 -3.97 -18.28
N VAL A 64 -20.45 -2.75 -18.24
CA VAL A 64 -20.75 -1.90 -19.39
C VAL A 64 -19.44 -1.35 -19.93
N SER A 65 -19.21 -1.49 -21.24
CA SER A 65 -18.06 -0.88 -21.90
C SER A 65 -18.24 0.63 -22.01
N ALA A 66 -17.25 1.39 -21.55
CA ALA A 66 -17.18 2.83 -21.74
C ALA A 66 -17.01 3.25 -23.21
N GLY A 67 -16.64 2.32 -24.10
CA GLY A 67 -16.39 2.60 -25.52
C GLY A 67 -15.06 3.32 -25.80
N GLY A 68 -14.30 3.69 -24.77
CA GLY A 68 -12.99 4.32 -24.85
C GLY A 68 -12.37 4.51 -23.47
N SER A 69 -11.38 5.39 -23.38
CA SER A 69 -10.58 5.58 -22.17
C SER A 69 -11.17 6.51 -21.12
N SER A 70 -12.37 7.06 -21.28
CA SER A 70 -12.96 8.01 -20.32
C SER A 70 -13.19 7.42 -18.93
N HIS A 71 -13.49 6.11 -18.84
CA HIS A 71 -13.69 5.38 -17.60
C HIS A 71 -12.69 4.23 -17.47
N TRP A 72 -11.41 4.51 -17.77
CA TRP A 72 -10.35 3.50 -17.66
C TRP A 72 -10.18 2.99 -16.21
N ASP A 73 -10.52 3.80 -15.21
CA ASP A 73 -10.38 3.55 -13.77
C ASP A 73 -11.69 3.21 -13.04
N SER A 74 -12.79 3.15 -13.79
CA SER A 74 -14.14 3.00 -13.22
C SER A 74 -14.94 1.96 -13.98
N PHE A 75 -15.91 1.37 -13.28
CA PHE A 75 -16.75 0.29 -13.78
C PHE A 75 -18.22 0.67 -13.62
N LYS A 76 -19.01 0.36 -14.64
CA LYS A 76 -20.47 0.39 -14.55
C LYS A 76 -20.97 -1.03 -14.72
N PHE A 77 -21.58 -1.58 -13.68
CA PHE A 77 -22.00 -2.98 -13.69
C PHE A 77 -23.41 -3.09 -14.26
N PHE A 78 -23.69 -4.15 -15.02
CA PHE A 78 -25.06 -4.52 -15.36
C PHE A 78 -25.75 -4.98 -14.08
N ASP A 79 -26.93 -4.45 -13.76
CA ASP A 79 -27.71 -4.96 -12.62
C ASP A 79 -28.14 -6.40 -12.88
N VAL A 80 -27.37 -7.30 -12.28
CA VAL A 80 -27.64 -8.72 -12.20
C VAL A 80 -27.83 -9.10 -10.73
N GLY A 81 -28.31 -8.19 -9.87
CA GLY A 81 -28.54 -8.45 -8.45
C GLY A 81 -27.33 -8.22 -7.53
N GLN A 82 -26.21 -7.71 -8.05
CA GLN A 82 -25.07 -7.34 -7.23
C GLN A 82 -25.35 -6.14 -6.32
N ARG A 83 -24.77 -6.13 -5.13
CA ARG A 83 -24.71 -4.94 -4.27
C ARG A 83 -23.25 -4.50 -4.16
N MET A 84 -23.01 -3.19 -4.16
CA MET A 84 -21.65 -2.64 -4.11
C MET A 84 -21.03 -2.69 -2.72
N GLU A 85 -21.86 -2.99 -1.71
CA GLU A 85 -21.40 -3.37 -0.38
C GLU A 85 -21.02 -4.86 -0.36
N GLU A 86 -21.74 -5.75 -1.06
CA GLU A 86 -21.48 -7.20 -1.19
C GLU A 86 -22.18 -7.82 -2.44
N LEU A 87 -21.48 -8.56 -3.30
CA LEU A 87 -22.04 -9.09 -4.55
C LEU A 87 -22.91 -10.36 -4.33
N VAL A 88 -24.13 -10.36 -4.88
CA VAL A 88 -25.06 -11.49 -4.93
C VAL A 88 -25.36 -11.79 -6.41
N ASN A 89 -25.24 -13.05 -6.87
CA ASN A 89 -26.12 -13.72 -7.87
C ASN A 89 -25.47 -14.93 -8.61
N ARG A 90 -26.28 -15.99 -8.74
CA ARG A 90 -26.12 -17.36 -9.29
C ARG A 90 -25.70 -17.50 -10.76
N THR A 91 -25.40 -16.41 -11.47
CA THR A 91 -25.04 -16.47 -12.91
C THR A 91 -23.56 -16.74 -13.15
N TYR A 92 -22.74 -16.56 -12.12
CA TYR A 92 -21.30 -16.75 -12.20
C TYR A 92 -20.87 -18.20 -11.91
N THR A 93 -19.74 -18.58 -12.49
CA THR A 93 -19.20 -19.94 -12.43
C THR A 93 -18.92 -20.44 -11.01
N PHE A 94 -18.71 -19.55 -10.04
CA PHE A 94 -18.42 -19.94 -8.65
C PHE A 94 -19.57 -20.70 -7.98
N PHE A 95 -20.82 -20.46 -8.35
CA PHE A 95 -21.96 -21.24 -7.83
C PHE A 95 -22.05 -22.65 -8.42
N HIS A 96 -21.37 -22.90 -9.54
CA HIS A 96 -21.24 -24.23 -10.11
C HIS A 96 -20.06 -25.00 -9.51
N THR A 97 -18.95 -24.30 -9.21
CA THR A 97 -17.74 -24.93 -8.67
C THR A 97 -17.77 -25.11 -7.15
N ASP A 98 -18.49 -24.25 -6.43
CA ASP A 98 -18.67 -24.36 -4.98
C ASP A 98 -20.16 -24.25 -4.62
N PRO A 99 -20.89 -25.38 -4.63
CA PRO A 99 -22.33 -25.43 -4.33
C PRO A 99 -22.67 -25.06 -2.88
N HIS A 100 -21.67 -24.97 -1.99
CA HIS A 100 -21.88 -24.62 -0.57
C HIS A 100 -21.93 -23.10 -0.36
N LEU A 101 -21.45 -22.31 -1.32
CA LEU A 101 -21.76 -20.88 -1.38
C LEU A 101 -23.28 -20.71 -1.53
N GLY A 102 -23.97 -20.31 -0.46
CA GLY A 102 -25.43 -20.30 -0.41
C GLY A 102 -26.10 -19.60 -1.60
N LEU A 103 -26.21 -18.27 -1.56
CA LEU A 103 -26.69 -17.43 -2.67
C LEU A 103 -25.77 -16.25 -3.00
N GLU A 104 -24.70 -16.09 -2.22
CA GLU A 104 -23.88 -14.88 -2.20
C GLU A 104 -22.40 -15.28 -2.29
N PHE A 105 -21.62 -14.47 -3.00
CA PHE A 105 -20.17 -14.62 -3.09
C PHE A 105 -19.52 -13.27 -2.83
N ARG A 106 -18.83 -13.16 -1.69
CA ARG A 106 -18.16 -11.94 -1.29
C ARG A 106 -16.79 -11.88 -1.95
N THR A 107 -16.64 -11.01 -2.95
CA THR A 107 -15.37 -10.81 -3.67
C THR A 107 -14.30 -10.14 -2.80
N SER A 108 -14.72 -9.53 -1.69
CA SER A 108 -13.91 -8.66 -0.83
C SER A 108 -13.35 -7.43 -1.53
N ASP A 109 -13.87 -7.08 -2.71
CA ASP A 109 -13.52 -5.85 -3.43
C ASP A 109 -14.40 -4.69 -2.96
N LEU A 110 -13.79 -3.55 -2.68
CA LEU A 110 -14.46 -2.33 -2.24
C LEU A 110 -14.60 -1.36 -3.41
N PHE A 111 -15.76 -0.70 -3.50
CA PHE A 111 -16.05 0.31 -4.51
C PHE A 111 -16.67 1.55 -3.88
N SER A 112 -16.43 2.71 -4.49
CA SER A 112 -17.19 3.94 -4.19
C SER A 112 -17.91 4.42 -5.46
N PRO A 113 -19.05 5.11 -5.34
CA PRO A 113 -19.62 5.79 -6.49
C PRO A 113 -18.61 6.81 -7.06
N LEU A 114 -18.70 7.04 -8.36
CA LEU A 114 -17.99 8.13 -9.02
C LEU A 114 -18.72 9.45 -8.69
N GLU A 115 -18.04 10.34 -7.94
CA GLU A 115 -18.61 11.60 -7.42
C GLU A 115 -18.09 12.86 -8.12
N ASN A 116 -17.32 12.72 -9.20
CA ASN A 116 -16.68 13.86 -9.86
C ASN A 116 -17.62 14.59 -10.84
N GLY A 117 -17.92 15.86 -10.55
CA GLY A 117 -18.51 16.80 -11.49
C GLY A 117 -19.90 16.38 -12.02
N SER A 118 -20.09 16.50 -13.34
CA SER A 118 -21.39 16.25 -14.02
C SER A 118 -21.79 14.77 -14.08
N GLU A 119 -20.94 13.86 -13.62
CA GLU A 119 -21.17 12.41 -13.67
C GLU A 119 -21.58 11.80 -12.32
N SER A 120 -21.76 12.62 -11.28
CA SER A 120 -22.35 12.17 -10.01
C SER A 120 -23.73 11.54 -10.25
N GLY A 121 -23.88 10.28 -9.84
CA GLY A 121 -25.11 9.50 -10.06
C GLY A 121 -25.22 8.81 -11.42
N SER A 122 -24.17 8.83 -12.25
CA SER A 122 -24.10 8.13 -13.56
C SER A 122 -24.10 6.60 -13.47
N GLY A 123 -23.94 6.04 -12.28
CA GLY A 123 -23.84 4.60 -12.01
C GLY A 123 -22.45 4.00 -12.27
N TRP A 124 -21.42 4.84 -12.42
CA TRP A 124 -20.03 4.42 -12.44
C TRP A 124 -19.47 4.30 -11.02
N TRP A 125 -18.60 3.31 -10.84
CA TRP A 125 -18.01 2.93 -9.55
C TRP A 125 -16.50 2.84 -9.69
N VAL A 126 -15.79 3.42 -8.74
CA VAL A 126 -14.33 3.41 -8.68
C VAL A 126 -13.90 2.30 -7.74
N TYR A 127 -12.97 1.46 -8.18
CA TYR A 127 -12.36 0.44 -7.33
C TYR A 127 -11.52 1.08 -6.23
N ARG A 128 -11.71 0.66 -4.98
CA ARG A 128 -11.04 1.20 -3.79
C ARG A 128 -10.11 0.22 -3.10
N GLY A 129 -9.86 -0.93 -3.71
CA GLY A 129 -8.99 -1.96 -3.13
C GLY A 129 -9.81 -3.09 -2.53
N ARG A 130 -9.18 -3.78 -1.59
CA ARG A 130 -9.76 -4.98 -0.97
C ARG A 130 -10.01 -4.77 0.51
N ALA A 131 -11.09 -5.36 1.01
CA ALA A 131 -11.43 -5.38 2.43
C ALA A 131 -10.36 -6.09 3.30
N ASP A 132 -9.61 -7.01 2.70
CA ASP A 132 -8.53 -7.77 3.37
C ASP A 132 -7.14 -7.13 3.23
N ASN A 133 -7.01 -5.95 2.60
CA ASN A 133 -5.72 -5.26 2.41
C ASN A 133 -5.36 -4.28 3.53
N TRP A 134 -6.13 -4.22 4.61
CA TRP A 134 -5.96 -3.25 5.69
C TRP A 134 -4.81 -3.67 6.62
N ILE A 135 -3.97 -2.72 7.00
CA ILE A 135 -2.90 -2.94 7.97
C ILE A 135 -3.42 -2.52 9.34
N ALA A 136 -3.55 -3.49 10.25
CA ALA A 136 -3.92 -3.24 11.64
C ALA A 136 -2.65 -3.00 12.46
N MET A 137 -2.49 -1.80 13.02
CA MET A 137 -1.33 -1.39 13.79
C MET A 137 -1.48 -1.70 15.29
N SER A 138 -0.38 -1.74 16.04
CA SER A 138 -0.41 -2.07 17.49
C SER A 138 -1.13 -1.00 18.34
N ASN A 139 -1.21 0.22 17.84
CA ASN A 139 -1.89 1.36 18.45
C ASN A 139 -3.42 1.37 18.18
N GLY A 140 -3.95 0.34 17.50
CA GLY A 140 -5.37 0.24 17.16
C GLY A 140 -5.78 1.00 15.90
N LEU A 141 -4.89 1.78 15.28
CA LEU A 141 -5.13 2.38 13.97
C LEU A 141 -5.20 1.28 12.91
N LYS A 142 -6.09 1.48 11.95
CA LYS A 142 -6.11 0.69 10.73
C LYS A 142 -5.88 1.61 9.56
N MET A 143 -4.97 1.25 8.67
CA MET A 143 -4.69 2.03 7.48
C MET A 143 -4.88 1.21 6.21
N ASP A 144 -5.42 1.87 5.19
CA ASP A 144 -5.38 1.38 3.83
C ASP A 144 -4.04 1.78 3.20
N PRO A 145 -3.20 0.84 2.76
CA PRO A 145 -1.90 1.15 2.19
C PRO A 145 -1.98 1.62 0.73
N THR A 146 -3.13 1.51 0.07
CA THR A 146 -3.29 1.64 -1.39
C THR A 146 -2.76 2.96 -1.92
N GLU A 147 -3.12 4.09 -1.32
CA GLU A 147 -2.68 5.41 -1.81
C GLU A 147 -1.17 5.61 -1.67
N THR A 148 -0.60 5.19 -0.54
CA THR A 148 0.84 5.34 -0.28
C THR A 148 1.66 4.47 -1.23
N GLU A 149 1.26 3.20 -1.40
CA GLU A 149 1.88 2.28 -2.35
C GLU A 149 1.80 2.81 -3.77
N THR A 150 0.62 3.30 -4.15
CA THR A 150 0.38 3.87 -5.47
C THR A 150 1.29 5.07 -5.75
N ALA A 151 1.45 5.97 -4.78
CA ALA A 151 2.31 7.14 -4.92
C ALA A 151 3.78 6.72 -5.12
N VAL A 152 4.28 5.79 -4.31
CA VAL A 152 5.68 5.31 -4.40
C VAL A 152 5.89 4.51 -5.71
N ALA A 153 4.95 3.65 -6.09
CA ALA A 153 5.00 2.86 -7.32
C ALA A 153 5.02 3.70 -8.60
N SER A 154 4.59 4.96 -8.54
CA SER A 154 4.63 5.86 -9.69
C SER A 154 6.04 6.27 -10.10
N HIS A 155 7.02 6.12 -9.20
CA HIS A 155 8.41 6.48 -9.46
C HIS A 155 9.06 5.50 -10.48
N PRO A 156 9.79 5.98 -11.50
CA PRO A 156 10.31 5.15 -12.59
C PRO A 156 11.32 4.08 -12.14
N ASP A 157 12.03 4.32 -11.03
CA ASP A 157 13.00 3.38 -10.46
C ASP A 157 12.37 2.35 -9.50
N VAL A 158 11.05 2.32 -9.34
CA VAL A 158 10.34 1.36 -8.48
C VAL A 158 9.63 0.30 -9.34
N ALA A 159 9.95 -0.98 -9.11
CA ALA A 159 9.29 -2.13 -9.74
C ALA A 159 8.19 -2.75 -8.86
N GLY A 160 8.27 -2.55 -7.55
CA GLY A 160 7.27 -3.03 -6.61
C GLY A 160 7.36 -2.28 -5.29
N VAL A 161 6.21 -2.11 -4.64
CA VAL A 161 6.16 -1.56 -3.28
C VAL A 161 5.06 -2.26 -2.51
N LEU A 162 5.34 -2.57 -1.25
CA LEU A 162 4.37 -3.08 -0.30
C LEU A 162 4.58 -2.39 1.05
N MET A 163 3.51 -1.88 1.61
CA MET A 163 3.48 -1.46 3.00
C MET A 163 3.31 -2.68 3.90
N ALA A 164 4.13 -2.78 4.93
CA ALA A 164 4.11 -3.85 5.92
C ALA A 164 4.09 -3.24 7.32
N GLY A 165 4.20 -4.09 8.36
CA GLY A 165 4.14 -3.65 9.74
C GLY A 165 2.79 -3.87 10.43
N SER A 166 2.05 -4.92 10.04
CA SER A 166 0.90 -5.37 10.83
C SER A 166 1.34 -5.65 12.26
N HIS A 167 0.55 -5.16 13.22
CA HIS A 167 0.81 -5.23 14.66
C HIS A 167 2.09 -4.52 15.12
N ARG A 168 2.61 -3.58 14.31
CA ARG A 168 3.74 -2.70 14.66
C ARG A 168 3.24 -1.28 14.95
N LEU A 169 4.07 -0.49 15.63
CA LEU A 169 3.72 0.89 16.05
C LEU A 169 3.67 1.88 14.88
N ARG A 170 4.46 1.64 13.84
CA ARG A 170 4.50 2.40 12.59
C ARG A 170 4.58 1.43 11.42
N PRO A 171 3.97 1.71 10.27
CA PRO A 171 4.16 0.88 9.08
C PRO A 171 5.60 1.02 8.55
N CYS A 172 6.04 0.05 7.76
CA CYS A 172 7.26 0.13 6.97
C CYS A 172 6.95 -0.09 5.49
N LEU A 173 7.89 0.25 4.61
CA LEU A 173 7.76 0.03 3.17
C LEU A 173 8.84 -0.95 2.72
N LEU A 174 8.42 -2.04 2.09
CA LEU A 174 9.27 -2.86 1.24
C LEU A 174 9.25 -2.25 -0.16
N VAL A 175 10.42 -1.97 -0.72
CA VAL A 175 10.56 -1.39 -2.07
C VAL A 175 11.47 -2.29 -2.91
N GLU A 176 10.94 -2.78 -4.02
CA GLU A 176 11.68 -3.46 -5.06
C GLU A 176 12.03 -2.45 -6.16
N LEU A 177 13.33 -2.28 -6.43
CA LEU A 177 13.82 -1.34 -7.43
C LEU A 177 13.72 -1.92 -8.84
N ALA A 178 13.44 -1.06 -9.82
CA ALA A 178 13.42 -1.44 -11.23
C ALA A 178 14.83 -1.70 -11.74
N GLN A 179 15.00 -2.82 -12.44
CA GLN A 179 16.22 -3.07 -13.21
C GLN A 179 16.26 -2.14 -14.42
N LYS A 180 17.32 -1.35 -14.54
CA LYS A 180 17.57 -0.54 -15.74
C LYS A 180 18.15 -1.44 -16.83
N GLU A 181 17.35 -1.75 -17.84
CA GLU A 181 17.84 -2.31 -19.09
C GLU A 181 18.44 -1.17 -19.94
N GLU A 182 19.75 -1.19 -20.17
CA GLU A 182 20.38 -0.25 -21.11
C GLU A 182 20.05 -0.66 -22.55
N LEU A 183 19.33 0.20 -23.28
CA LEU A 183 19.18 0.04 -24.73
C LEU A 183 20.50 0.39 -25.42
N GLY A 184 21.10 -0.60 -26.08
CA GLY A 184 22.22 -0.38 -27.01
C GLY A 184 21.73 -0.33 -28.46
N GLU A 185 22.27 0.61 -29.24
CA GLU A 185 22.12 0.57 -30.70
C GLU A 185 23.01 -0.55 -31.28
N GLY A 186 22.41 -1.48 -32.02
CA GLY A 186 23.12 -2.51 -32.78
C GLY A 186 22.81 -2.45 -34.27
N PRO A 187 23.65 -3.09 -35.12
CA PRO A 187 23.46 -3.05 -36.56
C PRO A 187 22.24 -3.90 -36.95
N GLY A 188 21.09 -3.23 -37.08
CA GLY A 188 19.78 -3.84 -37.36
C GLY A 188 18.61 -3.27 -36.55
N GLY A 189 18.87 -2.39 -35.56
CA GLY A 189 17.87 -1.80 -34.68
C GLY A 189 18.29 -1.84 -33.20
N TYR A 190 17.33 -1.56 -32.31
CA TYR A 190 17.54 -1.66 -30.86
C TYR A 190 17.86 -3.10 -30.46
N THR A 191 19.04 -3.33 -29.89
CA THR A 191 19.42 -4.64 -29.32
C THR A 191 19.57 -4.46 -27.81
N LEU A 192 18.96 -5.36 -27.02
CA LEU A 192 19.19 -5.38 -25.57
C LEU A 192 20.68 -5.67 -25.35
N ARG A 193 21.45 -4.64 -24.95
CA ARG A 193 22.88 -4.76 -24.75
C ARG A 193 23.19 -4.42 -23.30
N GLY A 194 22.96 -5.41 -22.44
CA GLY A 194 23.36 -5.39 -21.05
C GLY A 194 23.02 -6.73 -20.45
N SER A 195 24.01 -7.42 -19.88
CA SER A 195 23.72 -8.43 -18.87
C SER A 195 22.82 -7.80 -17.80
N PRO A 196 21.73 -8.44 -17.35
CA PRO A 196 20.88 -7.88 -16.31
C PRO A 196 21.77 -7.47 -15.15
N ARG A 197 21.71 -6.19 -14.75
CA ARG A 197 22.21 -5.78 -13.43
C ARG A 197 21.56 -6.74 -12.43
N GLU A 198 22.37 -7.33 -11.56
CA GLU A 198 22.02 -8.43 -10.64
C GLU A 198 20.52 -8.52 -10.34
N THR A 199 19.92 -9.68 -10.65
CA THR A 199 18.59 -10.02 -10.12
C THR A 199 18.57 -9.72 -8.63
N PRO A 200 17.56 -9.00 -8.12
CA PRO A 200 17.45 -8.80 -6.67
C PRO A 200 17.60 -10.16 -5.99
N ASP A 201 18.49 -10.26 -4.99
CA ASP A 201 18.77 -11.52 -4.29
C ASP A 201 17.48 -12.17 -3.77
N LYS A 202 16.47 -11.33 -3.51
CA LYS A 202 15.12 -11.70 -3.13
C LYS A 202 14.15 -10.76 -3.87
N PRO A 203 13.48 -11.21 -4.96
CA PRO A 203 12.45 -10.42 -5.62
C PRO A 203 11.08 -10.63 -4.97
N PHE A 204 10.14 -9.73 -5.22
CA PHE A 204 8.76 -9.88 -4.76
C PHE A 204 8.09 -11.09 -5.40
N LEU A 205 7.29 -11.82 -4.62
CA LEU A 205 6.54 -12.97 -5.11
C LEU A 205 5.35 -12.47 -5.93
N ARG A 206 5.26 -12.91 -7.18
CA ARG A 206 4.22 -12.45 -8.14
C ARG A 206 3.38 -13.62 -8.63
N ALA A 207 2.12 -13.36 -8.95
CA ALA A 207 1.27 -14.32 -9.65
C ALA A 207 1.68 -14.42 -11.12
N SER A 208 1.13 -15.40 -11.86
CA SER A 208 1.39 -15.57 -13.30
C SER A 208 1.09 -14.32 -14.14
N LYS A 209 0.17 -13.46 -13.68
CA LYS A 209 -0.17 -12.15 -14.27
C LYS A 209 0.76 -11.00 -13.86
N GLY A 210 1.82 -11.26 -13.10
CA GLY A 210 2.80 -10.26 -12.63
C GLY A 210 2.37 -9.44 -11.39
N THR A 211 1.13 -9.60 -10.92
CA THR A 211 0.63 -8.96 -9.69
C THR A 211 1.41 -9.45 -8.46
N VAL A 212 1.84 -8.54 -7.59
CA VAL A 212 2.50 -8.91 -6.32
C VAL A 212 1.52 -9.68 -5.43
N GLN A 213 1.97 -10.80 -4.89
CA GLN A 213 1.27 -11.58 -3.89
C GLN A 213 1.65 -11.06 -2.51
N ARG A 214 0.92 -10.04 -2.01
CA ARG A 214 1.22 -9.30 -0.78
C ARG A 214 1.55 -10.21 0.41
N ARG A 215 0.63 -11.11 0.76
CA ARG A 215 0.78 -12.00 1.92
C ARG A 215 2.05 -12.83 1.84
N LEU A 216 2.24 -13.53 0.72
CA LEU A 216 3.42 -14.38 0.53
C LEU A 216 4.72 -13.57 0.50
N THR A 217 4.69 -12.36 -0.09
CA THR A 217 5.86 -11.48 -0.10
C THR A 217 6.18 -10.99 1.30
N ILE A 218 5.20 -10.50 2.06
CA ILE A 218 5.44 -10.06 3.45
C ILE A 218 5.97 -11.23 4.30
N GLU A 219 5.38 -12.42 4.19
CA GLU A 219 5.87 -13.64 4.86
C GLU A 219 7.31 -13.97 4.46
N ALA A 220 7.66 -13.84 3.18
CA ALA A 220 9.02 -14.07 2.72
C ALA A 220 10.02 -13.08 3.35
N TYR A 221 9.62 -11.84 3.64
CA TYR A 221 10.47 -10.79 4.22
C TYR A 221 10.29 -10.61 5.73
N GLU A 222 9.63 -11.56 6.41
CA GLU A 222 9.29 -11.43 7.84
C GLU A 222 10.55 -11.19 8.71
N THR A 223 11.64 -11.91 8.44
CA THR A 223 12.91 -11.73 9.16
C THR A 223 13.48 -10.32 8.99
N GLU A 224 13.55 -9.80 7.76
CA GLU A 224 14.06 -8.45 7.50
C GLU A 224 13.16 -7.36 8.07
N ILE A 225 11.83 -7.58 8.06
CA ILE A 225 10.87 -6.69 8.71
C ILE A 225 11.12 -6.67 10.22
N ASP A 226 11.26 -7.84 10.84
CA ASP A 226 11.47 -7.96 12.28
C ASP A 226 12.80 -7.35 12.72
N GLU A 227 13.88 -7.57 11.95
CA GLU A 227 15.18 -6.93 12.16
C GLU A 227 15.11 -5.41 12.01
N LEU A 228 14.40 -4.91 10.99
CA LEU A 228 14.17 -3.48 10.82
C LEU A 228 13.49 -2.92 12.08
N TYR A 229 12.42 -3.54 12.57
CA TYR A 229 11.74 -3.07 13.78
C TYR A 229 12.58 -3.21 15.03
N ALA A 230 13.39 -4.25 15.19
CA ALA A 230 14.30 -4.38 16.33
C ALA A 230 15.29 -3.19 16.38
N ASN A 231 15.91 -2.87 15.24
CA ASN A 231 16.86 -1.75 15.13
C ASN A 231 16.18 -0.38 15.27
N VAL A 232 14.99 -0.24 14.70
CA VAL A 232 14.27 1.02 14.62
C VAL A 232 13.49 1.32 15.91
N GLU A 233 12.93 0.33 16.61
CA GLU A 233 12.28 0.54 17.91
C GLU A 233 13.29 0.98 18.97
N GLU A 234 14.51 0.44 19.00
CA GLU A 234 15.57 0.92 19.91
C GLU A 234 15.99 2.37 19.59
N GLY A 235 16.20 2.68 18.30
CA GLY A 235 16.61 4.01 17.86
C GLY A 235 15.52 5.08 17.96
N LEU A 236 14.28 4.78 17.57
CA LEU A 236 13.14 5.72 17.62
C LEU A 236 12.59 5.91 19.02
N LEU A 237 12.56 4.85 19.84
CA LEU A 237 11.99 4.96 21.19
C LEU A 237 12.97 5.57 22.19
N ILE A 238 14.29 5.52 21.94
CA ILE A 238 15.33 5.93 22.91
C ILE A 238 16.30 6.97 22.34
N GLY A 239 16.35 7.21 21.02
CA GLY A 239 17.40 8.01 20.38
C GLY A 239 17.54 9.47 20.86
N SER A 240 16.47 10.09 21.36
CA SER A 240 16.49 11.41 21.99
C SER A 240 16.55 11.38 23.52
N LEU A 241 16.35 10.22 24.14
CA LEU A 241 16.13 10.11 25.57
C LEU A 241 17.43 10.03 26.34
N THR A 242 17.62 11.02 27.22
CA THR A 242 18.61 10.96 28.29
C THR A 242 18.00 10.22 29.49
N LEU A 243 18.53 9.03 29.76
CA LEU A 243 18.10 8.17 30.87
C LEU A 243 18.24 8.89 32.23
N PRO A 244 17.39 8.57 33.22
CA PRO A 244 17.53 9.11 34.57
C PRO A 244 18.80 8.55 35.22
N SER A 245 19.47 9.36 36.04
CA SER A 245 20.68 8.94 36.77
C SER A 245 20.39 7.92 37.88
N SER A 246 19.16 7.91 38.39
CA SER A 246 18.67 6.91 39.34
C SER A 246 17.14 6.78 39.28
N LEU A 247 16.60 5.70 39.85
CA LEU A 247 15.15 5.45 39.90
C LEU A 247 14.49 6.05 41.16
N ILE A 248 15.03 7.17 41.68
CA ILE A 248 14.42 7.90 42.80
C ILE A 248 13.56 9.05 42.29
N TYR A 249 12.60 9.49 43.11
CA TYR A 249 11.66 10.56 42.77
C TYR A 249 12.33 11.81 42.16
N ARG A 250 13.44 12.28 42.75
CA ARG A 250 14.20 13.46 42.30
C ARG A 250 14.64 13.38 40.84
N ASP A 251 15.03 12.19 40.37
CA ASP A 251 15.60 11.99 39.04
C ASP A 251 14.54 11.47 38.04
N LEU A 252 13.50 10.80 38.54
CA LEU A 252 12.37 10.30 37.74
C LEU A 252 11.43 11.40 37.25
N VAL A 253 11.10 12.39 38.09
CA VAL A 253 10.14 13.44 37.70
C VAL A 253 10.63 14.24 36.48
N PRO A 254 11.87 14.79 36.46
CA PRO A 254 12.37 15.50 35.29
C PRO A 254 12.54 14.61 34.05
N PHE A 255 12.72 13.30 34.24
CA PHE A 255 12.74 12.34 33.15
C PHE A 255 11.35 12.13 32.55
N LEU A 256 10.32 11.93 33.37
CA LEU A 256 8.95 11.76 32.92
C LEU A 256 8.38 13.03 32.27
N GLU A 257 8.65 14.21 32.82
CA GLU A 257 8.23 15.49 32.21
C GLU A 257 8.80 15.66 30.79
N ARG A 258 10.10 15.35 30.61
CA ARG A 258 10.74 15.37 29.29
C ARG A 258 10.17 14.31 28.36
N LEU A 259 9.97 13.10 28.87
CA LEU A 259 9.39 12.01 28.08
C LEU A 259 7.97 12.36 27.59
N CYS A 260 7.12 12.91 28.47
CA CYS A 260 5.79 13.42 28.12
C CYS A 260 5.90 14.54 27.09
N THR A 261 6.76 15.53 27.36
CA THR A 261 6.97 16.69 26.48
C THR A 261 7.35 16.22 25.08
N GLU A 262 8.42 15.43 24.93
CA GLU A 262 8.90 14.93 23.64
C GLU A 262 7.88 14.02 22.92
N THR A 263 6.98 13.35 23.64
CA THR A 263 5.96 12.48 23.03
C THR A 263 4.73 13.26 22.56
N LEU A 264 4.43 14.37 23.22
CA LEU A 264 3.27 15.24 22.96
C LEU A 264 3.64 16.49 22.14
N LEU A 265 4.87 16.57 21.62
CA LEU A 265 5.24 17.63 20.68
C LEU A 265 4.39 17.53 19.41
N ASP A 266 3.55 18.54 19.17
CA ASP A 266 2.99 18.84 17.86
C ASP A 266 4.13 19.30 16.92
N ASP A 267 4.08 18.91 15.64
CA ASP A 267 5.00 19.37 14.57
C ASP A 267 5.07 20.91 14.41
N ASP A 268 4.21 21.65 15.11
CA ASP A 268 4.11 23.12 15.11
C ASP A 268 5.23 23.86 15.88
N GLY A 269 6.23 23.15 16.42
CA GLY A 269 7.47 23.76 16.92
C GLY A 269 7.28 24.73 18.11
N LYS A 270 6.16 24.64 18.83
CA LYS A 270 5.97 25.38 20.09
C LYS A 270 6.61 24.62 21.23
N ASP A 271 7.56 25.27 21.88
CA ASP A 271 8.21 24.82 23.11
C ASP A 271 7.17 24.79 24.25
N ARG A 272 6.46 23.66 24.39
CA ARG A 272 5.53 23.41 25.49
C ARG A 272 6.24 22.55 26.53
N THR A 273 6.56 23.14 27.68
CA THR A 273 7.05 22.39 28.84
C THR A 273 5.86 21.84 29.62
N ILE A 274 5.82 20.53 29.83
CA ILE A 274 4.77 19.86 30.61
C ILE A 274 5.20 19.75 32.08
N SER A 275 4.33 20.16 32.99
CA SER A 275 4.48 20.07 34.45
C SER A 275 3.77 18.83 35.02
N VAL A 276 4.20 18.38 36.20
CA VAL A 276 3.56 17.32 37.01
C VAL A 276 2.06 17.52 37.27
N ASP A 277 1.60 18.77 37.36
CA ASP A 277 0.20 19.09 37.66
C ASP A 277 -0.68 19.24 36.40
N ASP A 278 -0.09 19.12 35.20
CA ASP A 278 -0.81 19.30 33.95
C ASP A 278 -1.70 18.11 33.63
N ASP A 279 -2.93 18.41 33.17
CA ASP A 279 -3.79 17.40 32.59
C ASP A 279 -3.34 17.10 31.15
N LEU A 280 -2.63 15.98 31.01
CA LEU A 280 -2.09 15.52 29.73
C LEU A 280 -3.18 15.33 28.66
N VAL A 281 -4.41 14.94 29.03
CA VAL A 281 -5.51 14.75 28.06
C VAL A 281 -5.91 16.09 27.45
N THR A 282 -6.00 17.13 28.29
CA THR A 282 -6.27 18.50 27.84
C THR A 282 -5.13 19.04 26.97
N LEU A 283 -3.90 18.51 27.14
CA LEU A 283 -2.74 18.83 26.31
C LEU A 283 -2.63 17.99 25.02
N GLY A 284 -3.60 17.14 24.71
CA GLY A 284 -3.62 16.36 23.47
C GLY A 284 -3.15 14.91 23.62
N LEU A 285 -2.94 14.41 24.85
CA LEU A 285 -2.72 12.99 25.08
C LEU A 285 -3.98 12.19 24.69
N ASP A 286 -3.84 11.42 23.62
CA ASP A 286 -4.81 10.46 23.12
C ASP A 286 -4.31 9.02 23.33
N SER A 287 -5.07 8.03 22.84
CA SER A 287 -4.67 6.62 22.97
C SER A 287 -3.37 6.27 22.23
N LEU A 288 -3.08 6.97 21.13
CA LEU A 288 -1.87 6.75 20.33
C LEU A 288 -0.63 7.23 21.07
N SER A 289 -0.63 8.49 21.48
CA SER A 289 0.44 9.12 22.26
C SER A 289 0.62 8.44 23.62
N SER A 290 -0.46 7.98 24.27
CA SER A 290 -0.37 7.13 25.48
C SER A 290 0.39 5.82 25.24
N PHE A 291 0.13 5.15 24.11
CA PHE A 291 0.85 3.93 23.74
C PHE A 291 2.33 4.21 23.46
N VAL A 292 2.62 5.27 22.71
CA VAL A 292 4.00 5.70 22.41
C VAL A 292 4.75 5.99 23.70
N LEU A 293 4.15 6.74 24.62
CA LEU A 293 4.75 7.11 25.90
C LEU A 293 5.10 5.86 26.73
N LEU A 294 4.18 4.90 26.80
CA LEU A 294 4.41 3.63 27.50
C LEU A 294 5.54 2.80 26.83
N ALA A 295 5.58 2.75 25.50
CA ALA A 295 6.62 2.04 24.77
C ALA A 295 8.00 2.65 25.04
N ARG A 296 8.11 3.98 24.97
CA ARG A 296 9.35 4.72 25.27
C ARG A 296 9.79 4.57 26.72
N LEU A 297 8.86 4.62 27.68
CA LEU A 297 9.17 4.38 29.10
C LEU A 297 9.72 2.97 29.33
N LYS A 298 9.10 1.94 28.74
CA LYS A 298 9.59 0.56 28.84
C LYS A 298 10.99 0.40 28.24
N ALA A 299 11.24 1.02 27.09
CA ALA A 299 12.52 0.97 26.41
C ALA A 299 13.63 1.65 27.26
N ALA A 300 13.34 2.83 27.82
CA ALA A 300 14.26 3.53 28.71
C ALA A 300 14.60 2.73 29.98
N LEU A 301 13.61 2.09 30.61
CA LEU A 301 13.82 1.27 31.80
C LEU A 301 14.64 0.00 31.52
N ARG A 302 14.45 -0.64 30.35
CA ARG A 302 15.27 -1.78 29.92
C ARG A 302 16.73 -1.39 29.76
N LYS A 303 16.98 -0.30 29.02
CA LYS A 303 18.33 0.22 28.80
C LYS A 303 19.03 0.62 30.10
N TYR A 304 18.31 1.29 31.00
CA TYR A 304 18.83 1.61 32.34
C TYR A 304 19.25 0.35 33.11
N GLY A 305 18.47 -0.74 33.00
CA GLY A 305 18.80 -2.02 33.64
C GLY A 305 20.01 -2.72 33.01
N GLU A 306 20.21 -2.60 31.71
CA GLU A 306 21.38 -3.12 30.99
C GLU A 306 22.65 -2.34 31.35
N ASP A 307 22.58 -1.00 31.35
CA ASP A 307 23.70 -0.13 31.74
C ASP A 307 24.12 -0.39 33.19
N ALA A 308 23.15 -0.55 34.11
CA ALA A 308 23.42 -0.86 35.52
C ALA A 308 23.95 -2.28 35.76
N ALA A 309 23.81 -3.20 34.80
CA ALA A 309 24.36 -4.55 34.88
C ALA A 309 25.76 -4.66 34.23
N ALA A 310 26.18 -3.64 33.46
CA ALA A 310 27.48 -3.55 32.82
C ALA A 310 28.56 -2.86 33.69
N ASP A 311 28.14 -2.13 34.74
CA ASP A 311 28.97 -1.51 35.79
C ASP A 311 29.19 -2.43 37.01
#